data_AF-A0A7W2TKX6-F1
#
_entry.id   AF-A0A7W2TKX6-F1
#
_cell.length_a   1.000
_cell.length_b   1.000
_cell.length_c   1.000
_cell.angle_alpha   90.00
_cell.angle_beta   90.00
_cell.angle_gamma   90.00
#
_symmetry.space_group_name_H-M   'P 1'
#
loop_
_entity.id
_entity.type
_entity.pdbx_description
1 polymer ?
#
loop_
_entity_poly.entity_id
_entity_poly.type
_entity_poly.pdbx_seq_one_letter_code
_entity_poly.pdbx_strand_id
1 'polypeptide(L)'
;MSPEQISIIAVLLAALSAMYAKRAVNEAKKSNDIGRLNSLLAFRTHYLDLMAHKQKLAEIMPSNSKGLEQCRESYGDLDTKLREINSQIELYHDKVVANKI
;
A
#
# COMPACT_ATOMS: atom_id res chain seq x y z
N MET A 1 -46.51 10.21 -22.52
CA MET A 1 -46.01 10.00 -21.15
C MET A 1 -46.46 11.18 -20.31
N SER A 2 -47.18 10.94 -19.23
CA SER A 2 -47.61 12.02 -18.34
C SER A 2 -46.47 12.46 -17.41
N PRO A 3 -46.50 13.68 -16.86
CA PRO A 3 -45.51 14.17 -15.90
C PRO A 3 -45.36 13.24 -14.69
N GLU A 4 -46.43 12.59 -14.24
CA GLU A 4 -46.38 11.63 -13.13
C GLU A 4 -45.53 10.40 -13.49
N GLN A 5 -45.65 9.89 -14.73
CA GLN A 5 -44.85 8.76 -15.20
C GLN A 5 -43.35 9.10 -15.27
N ILE A 6 -43.03 10.32 -15.73
CA ILE A 6 -41.65 10.81 -15.78
C ILE A 6 -41.07 10.91 -14.36
N SER A 7 -41.86 11.44 -13.42
CA SER A 7 -41.45 11.58 -12.01
C SER A 7 -41.16 10.23 -11.35
N ILE A 8 -42.03 9.23 -11.54
CA ILE A 8 -41.83 7.87 -11.00
C ILE A 8 -40.55 7.24 -11.56
N ILE A 9 -40.33 7.34 -12.87
CA ILE A 9 -39.12 6.81 -13.52
C ILE A 9 -37.87 7.52 -13.01
N ALA A 10 -37.92 8.85 -12.86
CA ALA A 10 -36.79 9.63 -12.34
C ALA A 10 -36.41 9.22 -10.91
N VAL A 11 -37.40 8.99 -10.04
CA VAL A 11 -37.15 8.51 -8.66
C VAL A 11 -36.52 7.12 -8.66
N LEU A 12 -36.99 6.20 -9.51
CA LEU A 12 -36.42 4.86 -9.62
C LEU A 12 -34.96 4.91 -10.12
N LEU A 13 -34.68 5.72 -11.14
CA LEU A 13 -33.32 5.90 -11.65
C LEU A 13 -32.40 6.54 -10.60
N ALA A 14 -32.89 7.52 -9.84
CA ALA A 14 -32.13 8.14 -8.76
C ALA A 14 -31.81 7.14 -7.64
N ALA A 15 -32.78 6.32 -7.23
CA ALA A 15 -32.59 5.29 -6.22
C ALA A 15 -31.57 4.23 -6.66
N LEU A 16 -31.68 3.75 -7.91
CA LEU A 16 -30.70 2.82 -8.50
C LEU A 16 -29.31 3.44 -8.54
N SER A 17 -29.20 4.69 -9.00
CA SER A 17 -27.92 5.40 -9.09
C SER A 17 -27.27 5.56 -7.71
N ALA A 18 -28.05 5.92 -6.69
CA ALA A 18 -27.56 6.02 -5.32
C ALA A 18 -27.05 4.68 -4.77
N MET A 19 -27.76 3.57 -5.05
CA MET A 19 -27.31 2.23 -4.66
C MET A 19 -26.01 1.83 -5.37
N TYR A 20 -25.90 2.07 -6.68
CA TYR A 20 -24.68 1.79 -7.43
C TYR A 20 -23.51 2.65 -6.97
N ALA A 21 -23.73 3.95 -6.70
CA ALA A 21 -22.70 4.84 -6.17
C ALA A 21 -22.17 4.34 -4.82
N LYS A 22 -23.06 3.90 -3.92
CA LYS A 22 -22.66 3.33 -2.62
C LYS A 22 -21.78 2.09 -2.80
N ARG A 23 -22.13 1.19 -3.72
CA ARG A 23 -21.32 -0.01 -4.02
C ARG A 23 -19.97 0.36 -4.63
N ALA A 24 -19.96 1.30 -5.58
CA ALA A 24 -18.74 1.77 -6.22
C ALA A 24 -17.77 2.38 -5.20
N VAL A 25 -18.26 3.18 -4.25
CA VAL A 25 -17.42 3.73 -3.17
C VAL A 25 -16.82 2.62 -2.29
N ASN A 26 -17.61 1.61 -1.93
CA ASN A 26 -17.13 0.52 -1.09
C ASN A 26 -16.06 -0.33 -1.80
N GLU A 27 -16.28 -0.65 -3.08
CA GLU A 27 -15.29 -1.39 -3.88
C GLU A 27 -14.03 -0.56 -4.15
N ALA A 28 -14.17 0.75 -4.40
CA ALA A 28 -13.03 1.65 -4.54
C ALA A 28 -12.19 1.73 -3.25
N LYS A 29 -12.82 1.75 -2.07
CA LYS A 29 -12.11 1.71 -0.78
C LYS A 29 -11.31 0.41 -0.62
N LYS A 30 -11.95 -0.75 -0.86
CA LYS A 30 -11.25 -2.05 -0.81
C LYS A 30 -10.08 -2.11 -1.78
N SER A 31 -10.28 -1.67 -3.02
CA SER A 31 -9.25 -1.63 -4.05
C SER A 31 -8.07 -0.74 -3.64
N ASN A 32 -8.35 0.41 -3.02
CA ASN A 32 -7.31 1.31 -2.50
C ASN A 32 -6.53 0.67 -1.35
N ASP A 33 -7.21 0.03 -0.40
CA ASP A 33 -6.54 -0.64 0.72
C ASP A 33 -5.64 -1.80 0.23
N ILE A 34 -6.11 -2.58 -0.73
CA ILE A 34 -5.30 -3.62 -1.41
C ILE A 34 -4.12 -2.99 -2.16
N GLY A 35 -4.35 -1.94 -2.94
CA GLY A 35 -3.30 -1.24 -3.68
C GLY A 35 -2.23 -0.66 -2.76
N ARG A 36 -2.64 -0.13 -1.61
CA ARG A 36 -1.72 0.36 -0.58
C ARG A 36 -0.91 -0.76 0.05
N LEU A 37 -1.53 -1.88 0.40
CA LEU A 37 -0.83 -3.05 0.91
C LEU A 37 0.19 -3.59 -0.10
N ASN A 38 -0.18 -3.70 -1.37
CA ASN A 38 0.72 -4.13 -2.44
C ASN A 38 1.91 -3.18 -2.60
N SER A 39 1.67 -1.87 -2.51
CA SER A 39 2.75 -0.87 -2.57
C SER A 39 3.70 -1.02 -1.39
N LEU A 40 3.19 -1.26 -0.17
CA LEU A 40 4.02 -1.51 1.00
C LEU A 40 4.86 -2.79 0.87
N LEU A 41 4.28 -3.88 0.34
CA LEU A 41 4.99 -5.13 0.06
C LEU A 41 6.09 -4.95 -1.01
N ALA A 42 5.82 -4.14 -2.04
CA ALA A 42 6.82 -3.77 -3.04
C ALA A 42 7.98 -2.98 -2.41
N PHE A 43 7.68 -1.99 -1.54
CA PHE A 43 8.72 -1.26 -0.80
C PHE A 43 9.55 -2.18 0.10
N ARG A 44 8.91 -3.12 0.81
CA ARG A 44 9.61 -4.12 1.62
C ARG A 44 10.62 -4.92 0.78
N THR A 45 10.18 -5.42 -0.37
CA THR A 45 11.03 -6.19 -1.29
C THR A 45 12.20 -5.34 -1.78
N HIS A 46 11.92 -4.12 -2.21
CA HIS A 46 12.94 -3.17 -2.68
C HIS A 46 14.00 -2.86 -1.61
N TYR A 47 13.59 -2.64 -0.36
CA TYR A 47 14.53 -2.37 0.73
C TYR A 47 15.38 -3.60 1.08
N LEU A 48 14.80 -4.80 1.06
CA LEU A 48 15.56 -6.03 1.24
C LEU A 48 16.62 -6.22 0.15
N ASP A 49 16.29 -5.94 -1.11
CA ASP A 49 17.25 -6.00 -2.22
C ASP A 49 18.39 -4.98 -2.06
N LEU A 50 18.05 -3.75 -1.65
CA LEU A 50 19.04 -2.71 -1.35
C LEU A 50 19.97 -3.13 -0.21
N MET A 51 19.42 -3.68 0.88
CA MET A 51 20.21 -4.18 2.02
C MET A 51 21.14 -5.32 1.60
N ALA A 52 20.64 -6.28 0.81
CA ALA A 52 21.45 -7.37 0.26
C ALA A 52 22.58 -6.85 -0.64
N HIS A 53 22.31 -5.83 -1.46
CA HIS A 53 23.32 -5.19 -2.28
C HIS A 53 24.38 -4.47 -1.42
N LYS A 54 23.98 -3.75 -0.37
CA LYS A 54 24.90 -3.09 0.55
C LYS A 54 25.78 -4.08 1.31
N GLN A 55 25.23 -5.23 1.69
CA GLN A 55 25.99 -6.30 2.32
C GLN A 55 27.08 -6.85 1.39
N LYS A 56 26.73 -7.17 0.14
CA LYS A 56 27.71 -7.61 -0.88
C LYS A 56 28.79 -6.55 -1.15
N LEU A 57 28.41 -5.28 -1.17
CA LEU A 57 29.35 -4.17 -1.36
C LEU A 57 30.32 -4.04 -0.17
N ALA A 58 29.84 -4.24 1.05
CA ALA A 58 30.66 -4.21 2.26
C ALA A 58 31.68 -5.36 2.31
N GLU A 59 31.33 -6.54 1.78
CA GLU A 59 32.21 -7.72 1.73
C GLU A 59 33.47 -7.50 0.88
N ILE A 60 33.36 -6.70 -0.19
CA ILE A 60 34.48 -6.42 -1.10
C ILE A 60 35.26 -5.14 -0.73
N MET A 61 34.83 -4.41 0.29
CA MET A 61 35.46 -3.17 0.71
C MET A 61 36.61 -3.41 1.70
N PRO A 62 37.71 -2.61 1.62
CA PRO A 62 38.77 -2.67 2.61
C PRO A 62 38.26 -2.36 4.01
N SER A 63 38.72 -3.14 4.99
CA SER A 63 38.51 -2.86 6.42
C SER A 63 39.13 -1.49 6.75
N ASN A 64 38.35 -0.60 7.36
CA ASN A 64 38.68 0.81 7.66
C ASN A 64 38.53 1.81 6.50
N SER A 65 37.87 1.44 5.40
CA SER A 65 37.50 2.43 4.39
C SER A 65 36.28 3.26 4.84
N LYS A 66 36.29 4.57 4.52
CA LYS A 66 35.12 5.45 4.67
C LYS A 66 33.89 4.91 3.93
N GLY A 67 34.10 4.18 2.83
CA GLY A 67 33.03 3.51 2.09
C GLY A 67 32.34 2.39 2.88
N LEU A 68 33.07 1.65 3.70
CA LEU A 68 32.51 0.61 4.56
C LEU A 68 31.63 1.21 5.67
N GLU A 69 32.08 2.31 6.27
CA GLU A 69 31.30 3.07 7.25
C GLU A 69 29.99 3.60 6.63
N GLN A 70 30.06 4.22 5.46
CA GLN A 70 28.88 4.66 4.71
C GLN A 70 27.93 3.51 4.33
N CYS A 71 28.46 2.32 4.00
CA CYS A 71 27.63 1.15 3.74
C CYS A 71 26.89 0.69 5.01
N ARG A 72 27.53 0.75 6.18
CA ARG A 72 26.91 0.41 7.46
C ARG A 72 25.83 1.41 7.87
N GLU A 73 26.12 2.71 7.76
CA GLU A 73 25.13 3.76 8.03
C GLU A 73 23.91 3.61 7.10
N SER A 74 24.15 3.50 5.80
CA SER A 74 23.07 3.31 4.82
C SER A 74 22.28 2.02 5.06
N TYR A 75 22.92 0.95 5.53
CA TYR A 75 22.22 -0.28 5.90
C TYR A 75 21.33 -0.07 7.13
N GLY A 76 21.81 0.66 8.15
CA GLY A 76 21.02 1.01 9.34
C GLY A 76 19.81 1.89 9.02
N ASP A 77 19.97 2.86 8.11
CA ASP A 77 18.86 3.67 7.60
C ASP A 77 17.81 2.83 6.88
N LEU A 78 18.25 1.88 6.06
CA LEU A 78 17.36 0.96 5.34
C LEU A 78 16.64 0.01 6.30
N ASP A 79 17.32 -0.51 7.32
CA ASP A 79 16.70 -1.36 8.35
C ASP A 79 15.61 -0.59 9.12
N THR A 80 15.89 0.67 9.48
CA THR A 80 14.91 1.53 10.16
C THR A 80 13.66 1.73 9.30
N LYS A 81 13.83 2.07 8.02
CA LYS A 81 12.72 2.21 7.07
C LYS A 81 11.96 0.90 6.84
N LEU A 82 12.68 -0.23 6.81
CA LEU A 82 12.08 -1.55 6.65
C LEU A 82 11.18 -1.90 7.86
N ARG A 83 11.60 -1.57 9.08
CA ARG A 83 10.78 -1.75 10.29
C ARG A 83 9.50 -0.90 10.25
N GLU A 84 9.60 0.36 9.81
CA GLU A 84 8.44 1.23 9.64
C GLU A 84 7.46 0.67 8.60
N ILE A 85 7.96 0.21 7.45
CA ILE A 85 7.14 -0.43 6.42
C ILE A 85 6.49 -1.71 6.95
N ASN A 86 7.22 -2.55 7.68
CA ASN A 86 6.65 -3.77 8.26
C ASN A 86 5.54 -3.45 9.26
N SER A 87 5.70 -2.44 10.12
CA SER A 87 4.66 -1.98 11.03
C SER A 87 3.40 -1.51 10.28
N GLN A 88 3.57 -0.79 9.17
CA GLN A 88 2.45 -0.40 8.31
C GLN A 88 1.81 -1.61 7.62
N ILE A 89 2.61 -2.58 7.13
CA ILE A 89 2.11 -3.80 6.51
C ILE A 89 1.24 -4.56 7.51
N GLU A 90 1.67 -4.75 8.75
CA GLU A 90 0.86 -5.42 9.79
C GLU A 90 -0.49 -4.72 9.98
N LEU A 91 -0.48 -3.39 10.10
CA LEU A 91 -1.70 -2.60 10.26
C LEU A 91 -2.66 -2.70 9.06
N TYR A 92 -2.15 -2.74 7.82
CA TYR A 92 -2.98 -2.86 6.61
C TYR A 92 -3.35 -4.31 6.29
N HIS A 93 -2.51 -5.27 6.64
CA HIS A 93 -2.79 -6.69 6.53
C HIS A 93 -4.00 -7.04 7.40
N ASP A 94 -4.08 -6.54 8.63
CA ASP A 94 -5.25 -6.74 9.49
C ASP A 94 -6.52 -6.11 8.90
N LYS A 95 -6.41 -4.96 8.22
CA LYS A 95 -7.57 -4.32 7.56
C LYS A 95 -8.04 -5.10 6.34
N VAL A 96 -7.12 -5.56 5.50
CA VAL A 96 -7.42 -6.20 4.21
C VAL A 96 -7.76 -7.68 4.38
N VAL A 97 -7.00 -8.41 5.20
CA VAL A 97 -7.11 -9.87 5.33
C VAL A 97 -8.11 -10.28 6.42
N ALA A 98 -8.16 -9.57 7.55
CA ALA A 98 -9.14 -9.89 8.60
C ALA A 98 -10.55 -9.36 8.29
N ASN A 99 -10.77 -8.78 7.10
CA ASN A 99 -12.07 -8.34 6.59
C ASN A 99 -12.82 -7.43 7.59
N LYS A 100 -12.09 -6.61 8.37
CA LYS A 100 -12.67 -5.55 9.20
C LYS A 100 -13.05 -4.32 8.34
N ILE A 101 -13.64 -4.57 7.18
CA ILE A 101 -14.15 -3.57 6.22
C ILE A 101 -15.67 -3.63 6.22
#